data_AF-A0A9D2AF80-F1
#
_entry.id   AF-A0A9D2AF80-F1
#
_cell.length_a   1.000
_cell.length_b   1.000
_cell.length_c   1.000
_cell.angle_alpha   90.00
_cell.angle_beta   90.00
_cell.angle_gamma   90.00
#
_symmetry.space_group_name_H-M   'P 1'
#
loop_
_entity.id
_entity.type
_entity.pdbx_description
1 polymer ?
#
loop_
_entity_poly.entity_id
_entity_poly.type
_entity_poly.pdbx_seq_one_letter_code
_entity_poly.pdbx_strand_id
1 'polypeptide(L)'
;MTDLIIQYVIYAAVIVVGLIVLAFLKKSNKLPSHKELKRMMEELCGKLQEICKQENAGSEGLYLHIKEITKATYRTDKLIYIVTMMAEKERDTKLSAAAVNLENVRTQLLPYRFKTKTNEDLDGIRAAIAELEKALASVNKIIERDKELRTRRA
;
A
#
# COMPACT_ATOMS: atom_id res chain seq x y z
N MET A 1 17.95 -37.91 -36.93
CA MET A 1 17.81 -36.49 -37.32
C MET A 1 16.49 -35.88 -36.82
N THR A 2 15.35 -36.54 -37.02
CA THR A 2 14.03 -36.07 -36.55
C THR A 2 13.94 -35.88 -35.04
N ASP A 3 14.53 -36.77 -34.25
CA ASP A 3 14.50 -36.71 -32.78
C ASP A 3 15.19 -35.45 -32.23
N LEU A 4 16.33 -35.08 -32.83
CA LEU A 4 17.06 -33.86 -32.48
C LEU A 4 16.21 -32.60 -32.77
N ILE A 5 15.53 -32.58 -33.93
CA ILE A 5 14.66 -31.46 -34.33
C ILE A 5 13.50 -31.31 -33.36
N ILE A 6 12.85 -32.42 -32.98
CA ILE A 6 11.74 -32.41 -32.01
C ILE A 6 12.22 -31.88 -30.66
N GLN A 7 13.39 -32.31 -30.19
CA GLN A 7 13.96 -31.84 -28.93
C GLN A 7 14.23 -30.33 -28.95
N TYR A 8 14.79 -29.79 -30.04
CA TYR A 8 15.00 -28.35 -30.19
C TYR A 8 13.69 -27.55 -30.25
N VAL A 9 12.65 -28.08 -30.90
CA VAL A 9 11.32 -27.44 -30.94
C VAL A 9 10.69 -27.40 -29.55
N ILE A 10 10.83 -28.47 -28.76
CA ILE A 10 10.35 -28.51 -27.37
C ILE A 10 11.11 -27.49 -26.50
N TYR A 11 12.44 -27.41 -26.62
CA TYR A 11 13.23 -26.41 -25.89
C TYR A 11 12.82 -24.98 -26.27
N ALA A 12 12.63 -24.70 -27.57
CA ALA A 12 12.15 -23.40 -28.03
C ALA A 12 10.75 -23.06 -27.48
N ALA A 13 9.84 -24.03 -27.44
CA ALA A 13 8.51 -23.86 -26.88
C ALA A 13 8.54 -23.51 -25.38
N VAL A 14 9.39 -24.20 -24.60
CA VAL A 14 9.57 -23.91 -23.16
C VAL A 14 10.09 -22.49 -22.94
N ILE A 15 11.05 -22.02 -23.75
CA ILE A 15 11.58 -20.65 -23.67
C ILE A 15 10.48 -19.63 -23.95
N VAL A 16 9.67 -19.84 -25.00
CA VAL A 16 8.58 -18.93 -25.36
C VAL A 16 7.52 -18.87 -24.25
N VAL A 17 7.12 -20.02 -23.70
CA VAL A 17 6.19 -20.06 -22.56
C VAL A 17 6.78 -19.33 -21.35
N GLY A 18 8.07 -19.54 -21.05
CA GLY A 18 8.77 -18.83 -19.98
C GLY A 18 8.73 -17.30 -20.15
N LEU A 19 8.96 -16.81 -21.37
CA LEU A 19 8.89 -15.38 -21.68
C LEU A 19 7.47 -14.82 -21.55
N ILE A 20 6.44 -15.57 -21.96
CA ILE A 20 5.04 -15.17 -21.81
C ILE A 20 4.67 -15.04 -20.33
N VAL A 21 5.07 -16.01 -19.49
CA VAL A 21 4.83 -15.98 -18.04
C VAL A 21 5.53 -14.77 -17.41
N LEU A 22 6.78 -14.51 -17.78
CA LEU A 22 7.54 -13.33 -17.33
C LEU A 22 6.88 -12.00 -17.75
N ALA A 23 6.40 -11.92 -18.99
CA ALA A 23 5.69 -10.73 -19.48
C ALA A 23 4.38 -10.50 -18.71
N PHE A 24 3.66 -11.57 -18.39
CA PHE A 24 2.42 -11.51 -17.62
C PHE A 24 2.66 -11.06 -16.17
N LEU A 25 3.69 -11.62 -15.52
CA LEU A 25 4.14 -11.20 -14.19
C LEU A 25 4.54 -9.73 -14.17
N LYS A 26 5.30 -9.28 -15.18
CA LYS A 26 5.75 -7.88 -15.30
C LYS A 26 4.58 -6.90 -15.44
N LYS A 27 3.52 -7.30 -16.16
CA LYS A 27 2.32 -6.46 -16.35
C LYS A 27 1.50 -6.35 -15.06
N SER A 28 1.35 -7.44 -14.33
CA SER A 28 0.59 -7.49 -13.08
C SER A 28 1.31 -6.83 -11.89
N ASN A 29 2.66 -6.86 -11.86
CA ASN A 29 3.47 -6.20 -10.83
C ASN A 29 3.83 -4.75 -11.15
N LYS A 30 3.09 -4.08 -12.03
CA LYS A 30 3.35 -2.67 -12.30
C LYS A 30 3.02 -1.86 -11.03
N LEU A 31 4.06 -1.35 -10.39
CA LEU A 31 3.92 -0.51 -9.21
C LEU A 31 3.14 0.77 -9.57
N PRO A 32 2.29 1.26 -8.65
CA PRO A 32 1.51 2.46 -8.87
C PRO A 32 2.42 3.69 -8.99
N SER A 33 1.89 4.73 -9.62
CA SER A 33 2.56 6.03 -9.68
C SER A 33 2.55 6.74 -8.32
N HIS A 34 3.49 7.66 -8.06
CA HIS A 34 3.49 8.50 -6.86
C HIS A 34 2.15 9.20 -6.62
N LYS A 35 1.46 9.62 -7.70
CA LYS A 35 0.11 10.23 -7.60
C LYS A 35 -0.96 9.23 -7.15
N GLU A 36 -0.89 7.99 -7.63
CA GLU A 36 -1.82 6.93 -7.25
C GLU A 36 -1.58 6.50 -5.81
N LEU A 37 -0.31 6.37 -5.41
CA LEU A 37 0.07 6.09 -4.04
C LEU A 37 -0.49 7.15 -3.07
N LYS A 38 -0.29 8.44 -3.39
CA LYS A 38 -0.87 9.54 -2.62
C LYS A 38 -2.39 9.39 -2.48
N ARG A 39 -3.10 9.16 -3.60
CA ARG A 39 -4.56 9.01 -3.59
C ARG A 39 -5.01 7.85 -2.70
N MET A 40 -4.32 6.71 -2.76
CA MET A 40 -4.64 5.55 -1.93
C MET A 40 -4.42 5.83 -0.43
N MET A 41 -3.39 6.60 -0.08
CA MET A 41 -3.12 7.01 1.30
C MET A 41 -4.16 8.05 1.80
N GLU A 42 -4.57 9.00 0.95
CA GLU A 42 -5.66 9.95 1.26
C GLU A 42 -7.00 9.23 1.44
N GLU A 43 -7.33 8.27 0.58
CA GLU A 43 -8.53 7.44 0.73
C GLU A 43 -8.53 6.65 2.05
N LEU A 44 -7.37 6.16 2.50
CA LEU A 44 -7.24 5.49 3.80
C LEU A 44 -7.40 6.48 4.95
N CYS A 45 -6.79 7.67 4.85
CA CYS A 45 -6.90 8.72 5.86
C CYS A 45 -8.35 9.18 6.04
N GLY A 46 -9.05 9.45 4.94
CA GLY A 46 -10.47 9.82 4.97
C GLY A 46 -11.33 8.77 5.66
N LYS A 47 -11.08 7.48 5.39
CA LYS A 47 -11.80 6.38 6.05
C LYS A 47 -11.52 6.29 7.54
N LEU A 48 -10.27 6.48 7.97
CA LEU A 48 -9.93 6.51 9.40
C LEU A 48 -10.58 7.72 10.10
N GLN A 49 -10.66 8.87 9.43
CA GLN A 49 -11.36 10.04 9.94
C GLN A 49 -12.88 9.83 10.01
N GLU A 50 -13.49 9.14 9.05
CA GLU A 50 -14.90 8.75 9.08
C GLU A 50 -15.21 7.82 10.26
N ILE A 51 -14.34 6.85 10.51
CA ILE A 51 -14.38 5.94 11.66
C ILE A 51 -14.36 6.75 12.98
N CYS A 52 -13.47 7.74 13.11
CA CYS A 52 -13.44 8.62 14.29
C CYS A 52 -14.71 9.49 14.46
N LYS A 53 -15.44 9.80 13.38
CA LYS A 53 -16.65 10.64 13.44
C LYS A 53 -17.93 9.84 13.71
N GLN A 54 -17.92 8.53 13.45
CA GLN A 54 -19.05 7.64 13.76
C GLN A 54 -19.02 7.26 15.25
N GLU A 55 -19.35 8.23 16.12
CA GLU A 55 -19.24 8.06 17.57
C GLU A 55 -20.47 7.38 18.23
N ASN A 56 -21.53 7.04 17.48
CA ASN A 56 -22.78 6.56 18.08
C ASN A 56 -23.56 5.59 17.20
N ALA A 57 -23.21 4.31 17.22
CA ALA A 57 -24.15 3.25 16.87
C ALA A 57 -23.97 2.13 17.91
N GLY A 58 -25.07 1.71 18.53
CA GLY A 58 -25.10 0.74 19.64
C GLY A 58 -24.50 -0.64 19.31
N SER A 59 -24.99 -1.71 19.94
CA SER A 59 -24.40 -3.05 19.83
C SER A 59 -24.11 -3.54 18.38
N GLU A 60 -24.93 -3.16 17.39
CA GLU A 60 -24.68 -3.44 15.97
C GLU A 60 -23.57 -2.58 15.34
N GLY A 61 -23.39 -1.34 15.82
CA GLY A 61 -22.32 -0.43 15.42
C GLY A 61 -20.94 -0.96 15.77
N LEU A 62 -20.81 -1.70 16.87
CA LEU A 62 -19.54 -2.26 17.35
C LEU A 62 -18.95 -3.29 16.36
N TYR A 63 -19.80 -4.17 15.81
CA TYR A 63 -19.39 -5.14 14.79
C TYR A 63 -18.99 -4.46 13.47
N LEU A 64 -19.78 -3.47 13.04
CA LEU A 64 -19.46 -2.66 11.85
C LEU A 64 -18.12 -1.91 12.03
N HIS A 65 -17.86 -1.38 13.22
CA HIS A 65 -16.63 -0.65 13.53
C HIS A 65 -15.40 -1.57 13.44
N ILE A 66 -15.46 -2.76 14.05
CA ILE A 66 -14.38 -3.76 13.97
C ILE A 66 -14.13 -4.20 12.52
N LYS A 67 -15.20 -4.36 11.74
CA LYS A 67 -15.11 -4.72 10.32
C LYS A 67 -14.41 -3.62 9.50
N GLU A 68 -14.75 -2.36 9.73
CA GLU A 68 -14.11 -1.23 9.04
C GLU A 68 -12.65 -1.04 9.45
N ILE A 69 -12.33 -1.18 10.74
CA ILE A 69 -10.94 -1.17 11.22
C ILE A 69 -10.12 -2.32 10.63
N THR A 70 -10.74 -3.51 10.53
CA THR A 70 -10.10 -4.67 9.90
C THR A 70 -9.82 -4.40 8.42
N LYS A 71 -10.78 -3.83 7.68
CA LYS A 71 -10.56 -3.40 6.29
C LYS A 71 -9.47 -2.33 6.16
N ALA A 72 -9.43 -1.36 7.07
CA ALA A 72 -8.41 -0.32 7.11
C ALA A 72 -7.03 -0.92 7.38
N THR A 73 -6.92 -1.91 8.27
CA THR A 73 -5.69 -2.66 8.54
C THR A 73 -5.20 -3.39 7.28
N TYR A 74 -6.07 -4.13 6.59
CA TYR A 74 -5.71 -4.80 5.33
C TYR A 74 -5.26 -3.83 4.24
N ARG A 75 -5.90 -2.66 4.15
CA ARG A 75 -5.49 -1.60 3.21
C ARG A 75 -4.13 -1.02 3.59
N THR A 76 -3.85 -0.87 4.88
CA THR A 76 -2.55 -0.44 5.40
C THR A 76 -1.48 -1.46 5.05
N ASP A 77 -1.72 -2.76 5.28
CA ASP A 77 -0.80 -3.85 4.89
C ASP A 77 -0.47 -3.80 3.39
N LYS A 78 -1.51 -3.63 2.55
CA LYS A 78 -1.32 -3.48 1.10
C LYS A 78 -0.49 -2.25 0.75
N LEU A 79 -0.72 -1.12 1.42
CA LEU A 79 0.05 0.11 1.21
C LEU A 79 1.51 -0.05 1.66
N ILE A 80 1.77 -0.69 2.81
CA ILE A 80 3.13 -1.00 3.28
C ILE A 80 3.88 -1.79 2.20
N TYR A 81 3.27 -2.87 1.69
CA TYR A 81 3.88 -3.67 0.63
C TYR A 81 4.20 -2.83 -0.61
N ILE A 82 3.24 -2.03 -1.10
CA ILE A 82 3.43 -1.19 -2.27
C ILE A 82 4.55 -0.18 -2.06
N VAL A 83 4.54 0.55 -0.94
CA VAL A 83 5.54 1.60 -0.65
C VAL A 83 6.93 0.98 -0.49
N THR A 84 7.03 -0.20 0.15
CA THR A 84 8.29 -0.93 0.29
C THR A 84 8.85 -1.32 -1.07
N MET A 85 8.03 -1.91 -1.94
CA MET A 85 8.44 -2.28 -3.30
C MET A 85 8.84 -1.06 -4.14
N MET A 86 8.16 0.08 -3.97
CA MET A 86 8.54 1.34 -4.62
C MET A 86 9.86 1.88 -4.07
N ALA A 87 10.06 1.86 -2.75
CA ALA A 87 11.29 2.29 -2.10
C ALA A 87 12.49 1.46 -2.56
N GLU A 88 12.36 0.14 -2.66
CA GLU A 88 13.41 -0.75 -3.16
C GLU A 88 13.74 -0.50 -4.63
N LYS A 89 12.72 -0.35 -5.47
CA LYS A 89 12.89 -0.12 -6.91
C LYS A 89 13.54 1.24 -7.20
N GLU A 90 13.13 2.27 -6.48
CA GLU A 90 13.60 3.64 -6.71
C GLU A 90 14.83 4.00 -5.87
N ARG A 91 15.17 3.17 -4.88
CA ARG A 91 16.19 3.42 -3.86
C ARG A 91 15.97 4.78 -3.16
N ASP A 92 14.72 5.19 -2.98
CA ASP A 92 14.37 6.45 -2.34
C ASP A 92 14.14 6.24 -0.83
N THR A 93 15.03 6.81 -0.01
CA THR A 93 14.97 6.71 1.45
C THR A 93 13.74 7.38 2.05
N LYS A 94 13.11 8.34 1.36
CA LYS A 94 11.88 8.98 1.81
C LYS A 94 10.68 8.05 1.65
N LEU A 95 10.67 7.18 0.64
CA LEU A 95 9.67 6.12 0.52
C LEU A 95 9.88 5.06 1.61
N SER A 96 11.13 4.70 1.92
CA SER A 96 11.42 3.81 3.06
C SER A 96 10.89 4.38 4.38
N ALA A 97 11.09 5.68 4.63
CA ALA A 97 10.53 6.34 5.81
C ALA A 97 8.99 6.35 5.81
N ALA A 98 8.35 6.55 4.65
CA ALA A 98 6.90 6.46 4.53
C ALA A 98 6.37 5.03 4.81
N ALA A 99 7.11 3.98 4.43
CA ALA A 99 6.77 2.60 4.76
C ALA A 99 6.79 2.37 6.29
N VAL A 100 7.83 2.84 6.97
CA VAL A 100 7.93 2.76 8.44
C VAL A 100 6.76 3.47 9.12
N ASN A 101 6.37 4.66 8.64
CA ASN A 101 5.21 5.36 9.19
C ASN A 101 3.92 4.54 8.99
N LEU A 102 3.74 3.89 7.85
CA LEU A 102 2.59 3.00 7.61
C LEU A 102 2.61 1.74 8.51
N GLU A 103 3.79 1.20 8.82
CA GLU A 103 3.92 0.11 9.81
C GLU A 103 3.50 0.56 11.22
N ASN A 104 3.80 1.82 11.58
CA ASN A 104 3.32 2.41 12.83
C ASN A 104 1.79 2.55 12.84
N VAL A 105 1.20 2.99 11.72
CA VAL A 105 -0.28 3.02 11.54
C VAL A 105 -0.87 1.64 11.78
N ARG A 106 -0.31 0.61 11.13
CA ARG A 106 -0.76 -0.77 11.30
C ARG A 106 -0.68 -1.20 12.78
N THR A 107 0.43 -0.94 13.44
CA THR A 107 0.67 -1.28 14.85
C THR A 107 -0.36 -0.62 15.77
N GLN A 108 -0.78 0.60 15.46
CA GLN A 108 -1.80 1.31 16.23
C GLN A 108 -3.23 0.83 15.95
N LEU A 109 -3.51 0.30 14.74
CA LEU A 109 -4.81 -0.29 14.38
C LEU A 109 -4.99 -1.74 14.86
N LEU A 110 -3.89 -2.46 15.06
CA LEU A 110 -3.84 -3.87 15.50
C LEU A 110 -4.65 -4.15 16.78
N PRO A 111 -4.51 -3.38 17.88
CA PRO A 111 -5.23 -3.62 19.14
C PRO A 111 -6.75 -3.61 19.00
N TYR A 112 -7.29 -2.80 18.08
CA TYR A 112 -8.72 -2.70 17.80
C TYR A 112 -9.25 -3.90 17.00
N ARG A 113 -8.44 -4.43 16.09
CA ARG A 113 -8.76 -5.68 15.36
C ARG A 113 -8.87 -6.87 16.31
N PHE A 114 -8.01 -6.95 17.32
CA PHE A 114 -7.97 -8.05 18.30
C PHE A 114 -8.86 -7.83 19.52
N LYS A 115 -9.72 -6.79 19.52
CA LYS A 115 -10.62 -6.42 20.63
C LYS A 115 -9.91 -6.13 21.96
N THR A 116 -8.60 -5.87 21.91
CA THR A 116 -7.76 -5.52 23.07
C THR A 116 -7.97 -4.07 23.53
N LYS A 117 -8.48 -3.20 22.65
CA LYS A 117 -8.95 -1.85 22.97
C LYS A 117 -10.41 -1.69 22.58
N THR A 118 -11.20 -1.03 23.41
CA THR A 118 -12.62 -0.71 23.18
C THR A 118 -12.77 0.52 22.28
N ASN A 119 -13.90 0.62 21.58
CA ASN A 119 -14.24 1.73 20.66
C ASN A 119 -14.29 3.11 21.32
N GLU A 120 -14.28 3.19 22.64
CA GLU A 120 -14.25 4.44 23.41
C GLU A 120 -12.85 5.07 23.44
N ASP A 121 -11.80 4.27 23.29
CA ASP A 121 -10.41 4.75 23.17
C ASP A 121 -10.09 4.99 21.70
N LEU A 122 -10.48 6.14 21.14
CA LEU A 122 -10.15 6.53 19.76
C LEU A 122 -8.70 7.05 19.60
N ASP A 123 -7.92 7.12 20.67
CA ASP A 123 -6.60 7.77 20.63
C ASP A 123 -5.60 7.00 19.78
N GLY A 124 -5.71 5.68 19.70
CA GLY A 124 -4.91 4.86 18.79
C GLY A 124 -5.27 5.08 17.31
N ILE A 125 -6.54 5.35 16.99
CA ILE A 125 -6.97 5.67 15.62
C ILE A 125 -6.52 7.09 15.25
N ARG A 126 -6.61 8.06 16.19
CA ARG A 126 -6.08 9.42 16.00
C ARG A 126 -4.57 9.44 15.81
N ALA A 127 -3.84 8.66 16.59
CA ALA A 127 -2.40 8.48 16.41
C ALA A 127 -2.09 7.89 15.03
N ALA A 128 -2.89 6.94 14.56
CA ALA A 128 -2.72 6.31 13.25
C ALA A 128 -2.96 7.33 12.12
N ILE A 129 -3.95 8.21 12.27
CA ILE A 129 -4.17 9.31 11.33
C ILE A 129 -2.93 10.23 11.29
N ALA A 130 -2.39 10.63 12.45
CA ALA A 130 -1.22 11.49 12.52
C ALA A 130 0.03 10.86 11.85
N GLU A 131 0.26 9.56 12.06
CA GLU A 131 1.36 8.85 11.38
C GLU A 131 1.12 8.72 9.87
N LEU A 132 -0.11 8.50 9.43
CA LEU A 132 -0.48 8.46 8.02
C LEU A 132 -0.31 9.82 7.34
N GLU A 133 -0.61 10.93 8.03
CA GLU A 133 -0.39 12.29 7.55
C GLU A 133 1.11 12.60 7.39
N LYS A 134 1.96 12.13 8.31
CA LYS A 134 3.43 12.23 8.15
C LYS A 134 3.93 11.46 6.92
N ALA A 135 3.38 10.27 6.69
CA ALA A 135 3.69 9.47 5.51
C ALA A 135 3.25 10.20 4.22
N LEU A 136 2.06 10.78 4.20
CA LEU A 136 1.53 11.60 3.10
C LEU A 136 2.41 12.83 2.83
N ALA A 137 2.85 13.54 3.87
CA ALA A 137 3.74 14.69 3.72
C ALA A 137 5.07 14.30 3.07
N SER A 138 5.59 13.11 3.38
CA SER A 138 6.82 12.58 2.76
C SER A 138 6.63 12.29 1.27
N VAL A 139 5.51 11.66 0.89
CA VAL A 139 5.15 11.39 -0.51
C VAL A 139 4.89 12.68 -1.29
N ASN A 140 4.25 13.68 -0.68
CA ASN A 140 4.03 14.99 -1.30
C ASN A 140 5.34 15.67 -1.68
N LYS A 141 6.34 15.67 -0.80
CA LYS A 141 7.68 16.22 -1.08
C LYS A 141 8.36 15.51 -2.26
N ILE A 142 8.12 14.22 -2.46
CA ILE A 142 8.64 13.47 -3.61
C ILE A 142 7.97 13.95 -4.89
N ILE A 143 6.64 14.08 -4.90
CA ILE A 143 5.87 14.55 -6.05
C ILE A 143 6.27 15.98 -6.44
N GLU A 144 6.48 16.86 -5.46
CA GLU A 144 6.94 18.24 -5.69
C GLU A 144 8.34 18.27 -6.31
N ARG A 145 9.29 17.50 -5.75
CA ARG A 145 10.64 17.35 -6.33
C ARG A 145 10.58 16.86 -7.77
N ASP A 146 9.75 15.84 -8.05
CA ASP A 146 9.59 15.28 -9.39
C ASP A 146 9.03 16.33 -10.38
N LYS A 147 8.14 17.21 -9.90
CA LYS A 147 7.59 18.32 -10.70
C LYS A 147 8.67 19.36 -10.99
N GLU A 148 9.44 19.78 -9.99
CA GLU A 148 10.53 20.76 -10.17
C GLU A 148 11.60 20.26 -11.15
N LEU A 149 12.01 19.00 -11.03
CA LEU A 149 13.01 18.41 -11.94
C LEU A 149 12.53 18.34 -13.39
N ARG A 150 11.22 18.16 -13.61
CA ARG A 150 10.63 18.21 -14.96
C ARG A 150 10.61 19.63 -15.50
N THR A 151 10.25 20.61 -14.69
CA THR A 151 10.24 22.02 -15.10
C THR A 151 11.64 22.54 -15.40
N ARG A 152 12.68 22.07 -14.71
CA ARG A 152 14.08 22.45 -14.98
C ARG A 152 14.70 21.78 -16.22
N ARG A 153 14.07 20.72 -16.75
CA ARG A 153 14.53 19.99 -17.95
C ARG A 153 13.82 20.41 -19.23
N ALA A 154 12.75 21.20 -19.13
CA ALA A 154 12.02 21.80 -20.25
C ALA A 154 12.62 23.17 -20.58
#